data_AF-A0A353Z6W7-F1
#
_entry.id   AF-A0A353Z6W7-F1
#
_cell.length_a   1.000
_cell.length_b   1.000
_cell.length_c   1.000
_cell.angle_alpha   90.00
_cell.angle_beta   90.00
_cell.angle_gamma   90.00
#
_symmetry.space_group_name_H-M   'P 1'
#
loop_
_entity.id
_entity.type
_entity.pdbx_description
1 polymer ?
#
loop_
_entity_poly.entity_id
_entity_poly.type
_entity_poly.pdbx_seq_one_letter_code
_entity_poly.pdbx_strand_id
1 'polypeptide(L)'
;GAIYGGLVFPLRYVLGHGWLEIQNGLCRKRVALAELQSVRPTRNPLSSPALSLDRLEVRWGPGLFQVVLISPTPRDEFLRQLTAQAGLVPEGAGWIRPPSTSPAPGD
;
A
#
# COMPACT_ATOMS: atom_id res chain seq x y z
N GLY A 1 11.74 -35.32 -2.11
CA GLY A 1 11.13 -34.09 -1.55
C GLY A 1 11.74 -32.93 -2.28
N ALA A 2 10.93 -32.13 -2.97
CA ALA A 2 11.42 -30.99 -3.74
C ALA A 2 11.98 -29.93 -2.78
N ILE A 3 13.27 -29.64 -2.91
CA ILE A 3 13.91 -28.50 -2.26
C ILE A 3 13.38 -27.27 -2.99
N TYR A 4 12.31 -26.66 -2.47
CA TYR A 4 11.92 -25.29 -2.83
C TYR A 4 12.95 -24.35 -2.20
N GLY A 5 14.14 -24.31 -2.79
CA GLY A 5 15.25 -23.45 -2.41
C GLY A 5 14.91 -21.98 -2.66
N GLY A 6 14.15 -21.39 -1.73
CA GLY A 6 14.50 -20.14 -1.05
C GLY A 6 15.27 -19.09 -1.83
N LEU A 7 14.72 -18.58 -2.93
CA LEU A 7 14.97 -17.19 -3.32
C LEU A 7 13.80 -16.31 -2.87
N VAL A 8 13.33 -16.51 -1.64
CA VAL A 8 12.37 -15.61 -1.00
C VAL A 8 13.19 -14.44 -0.47
N PHE A 9 13.49 -13.47 -1.32
CA PHE A 9 13.91 -12.17 -0.80
C PHE A 9 12.76 -11.67 0.07
N PRO A 10 12.95 -11.50 1.39
CA PRO A 10 11.87 -11.06 2.24
C PRO A 10 11.50 -9.64 1.82
N LEU A 11 10.35 -9.52 1.17
CA LEU A 11 9.77 -8.23 0.84
C LEU A 11 9.26 -7.63 2.14
N ARG A 12 10.09 -6.79 2.76
CA ARG A 12 9.84 -6.21 4.06
C ARG A 12 9.30 -4.79 3.86
N TYR A 13 8.19 -4.50 4.51
CA TYR A 13 7.59 -3.17 4.54
C TYR A 13 7.77 -2.61 5.94
N VAL A 14 8.42 -1.47 6.05
CA VAL A 14 8.60 -0.76 7.32
C VAL A 14 7.86 0.57 7.21
N LEU A 15 6.84 0.73 8.05
CA LEU A 15 6.13 1.99 8.19
C LEU A 15 6.91 2.88 9.16
N GLY A 16 7.49 3.97 8.66
CA GLY A 16 8.19 4.99 9.44
C GLY A 16 7.32 6.19 9.76
N HIS A 17 7.91 7.25 10.33
CA HIS A 17 7.25 8.52 10.64
C HIS A 17 6.95 9.35 9.38
N GLY A 18 6.00 8.90 8.55
CA GLY A 18 5.60 9.61 7.33
C GLY A 18 6.23 9.06 6.04
N TRP A 19 6.91 7.92 6.10
CA TRP A 19 7.37 7.19 4.90
C TRP A 19 7.12 5.68 5.02
N LEU A 20 6.83 5.07 3.88
CA LEU A 20 6.80 3.62 3.70
C LEU A 20 8.13 3.18 3.08
N GLU A 21 8.93 2.44 3.83
CA GLU A 21 10.12 1.78 3.29
C GLU A 21 9.77 0.37 2.80
N ILE A 22 9.93 0.17 1.49
CA ILE A 22 9.76 -1.11 0.80
C ILE A 22 11.15 -1.67 0.54
N GLN A 23 11.50 -2.78 1.20
CA GLN A 23 12.78 -3.45 1.04
C GLN A 23 12.55 -4.80 0.35
N ASN A 24 13.10 -4.97 -0.84
CA ASN A 24 13.13 -6.23 -1.58
C ASN A 24 14.57 -6.72 -1.73
N GLY A 25 15.04 -7.54 -0.80
CA GLY A 25 16.42 -8.01 -0.81
C GLY A 25 17.41 -6.84 -0.73
N LEU A 26 18.21 -6.63 -1.78
CA LEU A 26 19.17 -5.52 -1.87
C LEU A 26 18.53 -4.16 -2.21
N CYS A 27 17.32 -4.14 -2.77
CA CYS A 27 16.67 -2.91 -3.19
C CYS A 27 15.86 -2.32 -2.03
N ARG A 28 16.14 -1.06 -1.66
CA ARG A 28 15.36 -0.30 -0.68
C ARG A 28 14.72 0.89 -1.36
N LYS A 29 13.40 1.02 -1.25
CA LYS A 29 12.63 2.13 -1.79
C LYS A 29 11.89 2.82 -0.65
N ARG A 30 12.01 4.14 -0.57
CA ARG A 30 11.26 4.95 0.39
C ARG A 30 10.20 5.73 -0.39
N VAL A 31 8.96 5.63 0.06
CA VAL A 31 7.82 6.34 -0.50
C VAL A 31 7.27 7.23 0.59
N ALA A 32 7.13 8.53 0.36
CA ALA A 32 6.53 9.39 1.37
C ALA A 32 5.03 9.07 1.49
N LEU A 33 4.52 8.96 2.72
CA LEU A 33 3.09 8.77 2.93
C LEU A 33 2.29 9.98 2.44
N ALA A 34 2.94 11.15 2.41
CA ALA A 34 2.43 12.37 1.80
C ALA A 34 2.24 12.28 0.27
N GLU A 35 2.81 11.28 -0.41
CA GLU A 35 2.61 11.05 -1.84
C GLU A 35 1.51 10.01 -2.10
N LEU A 36 1.09 9.27 -1.07
CA LEU A 36 0.03 8.26 -1.21
C LEU A 36 -1.25 8.89 -1.72
N GLN A 37 -1.70 8.40 -2.88
CA GLN A 37 -2.92 8.81 -3.53
C GLN A 37 -4.07 7.88 -3.15
N SER A 38 -3.83 6.58 -3.14
CA SER A 38 -4.85 5.61 -2.82
C SER A 38 -4.27 4.30 -2.29
N VAL A 39 -5.08 3.63 -1.46
CA VAL A 39 -4.82 2.28 -0.97
C VAL A 39 -6.08 1.46 -1.17
N ARG A 40 -6.01 0.36 -1.91
CA ARG A 40 -7.18 -0.46 -2.22
C ARG A 40 -6.87 -1.93 -1.99
N PRO A 41 -7.77 -2.70 -1.34
CA PRO A 41 -7.64 -4.15 -1.35
C PRO A 41 -7.87 -4.67 -2.77
N THR A 42 -7.00 -5.55 -3.25
CA THR A 42 -7.24 -6.25 -4.51
C THR A 42 -8.24 -7.37 -4.25
N ARG A 43 -9.53 -7.04 -4.31
CA ARG A 43 -10.61 -8.02 -4.20
C ARG A 43 -10.87 -8.63 -5.56
N ASN A 44 -10.71 -9.94 -5.69
CA ASN A 44 -11.46 -10.71 -6.67
C ASN A 44 -12.64 -11.37 -5.95
N PRO A 45 -13.83 -10.76 -5.92
CA PRO A 45 -14.94 -11.19 -5.06
C PRO A 45 -15.65 -12.47 -5.52
N LEU A 46 -15.28 -13.05 -6.67
CA LEU A 46 -16.10 -14.08 -7.32
C LEU A 46 -15.57 -15.53 -7.34
N SER A 47 -14.35 -15.85 -6.86
CA SER A 47 -13.86 -17.21 -7.18
C SER A 47 -12.85 -17.92 -6.29
N SER A 48 -12.47 -17.47 -5.09
CA SER A 48 -11.55 -18.28 -4.27
C SER A 48 -11.72 -18.11 -2.76
N PRO A 49 -11.98 -19.20 -2.01
CA PRO A 49 -11.79 -19.22 -0.57
C PRO A 49 -10.29 -19.32 -0.23
N ALA A 50 -9.84 -18.53 0.75
CA ALA A 50 -8.55 -18.59 1.46
C ALA A 50 -7.24 -18.13 0.72
N LEU A 51 -6.46 -17.27 1.39
CA LEU A 51 -5.04 -16.87 1.19
C LEU A 51 -4.61 -15.92 0.05
N SER A 52 -5.33 -15.80 -1.08
CA SER A 52 -4.89 -14.91 -2.18
C SER A 52 -5.54 -13.51 -2.18
N LEU A 53 -6.34 -13.17 -1.16
CA LEU A 53 -7.12 -11.94 -1.04
C LEU A 53 -6.44 -10.84 -0.18
N ASP A 54 -5.25 -11.12 0.37
CA ASP A 54 -4.57 -10.26 1.35
C ASP A 54 -3.73 -9.13 0.77
N ARG A 55 -3.68 -9.01 -0.57
CA ARG A 55 -2.87 -7.98 -1.22
C ARG A 55 -3.58 -6.63 -1.20
N LEU A 56 -2.83 -5.61 -0.82
CA LEU A 56 -3.20 -4.20 -0.87
C LEU A 56 -2.43 -3.54 -2.00
N GLU A 57 -3.16 -2.89 -2.89
CA GLU A 57 -2.62 -1.96 -3.86
C GLU A 57 -2.37 -0.63 -3.17
N VAL A 58 -1.11 -0.20 -3.17
CA VAL A 58 -0.67 1.07 -2.60
C VAL A 58 -0.16 1.92 -3.75
N ARG A 59 -0.81 3.06 -4.00
CA ARG A 59 -0.47 3.95 -5.11
C ARG A 59 -0.08 5.32 -4.59
N TRP A 60 1.07 5.81 -5.03
CA TRP A 60 1.63 7.13 -4.63
C TRP A 60 1.86 8.06 -5.82
N GLY A 61 1.28 7.75 -6.97
CA GLY A 61 1.44 8.58 -8.17
C GLY A 61 0.51 8.14 -9.31
N PRO A 62 0.40 8.95 -10.38
CA PRO A 62 -0.43 8.63 -11.54
C PRO A 62 0.15 7.53 -12.45
N GLY A 63 1.44 7.20 -12.34
CA GLY A 63 2.11 6.25 -13.22
C GLY A 63 1.97 4.78 -12.80
N LEU A 64 2.04 3.87 -13.78
CA LEU A 64 2.02 2.41 -13.58
C LEU A 64 3.22 1.88 -12.76
N PHE A 65 4.29 2.66 -12.63
CA PHE A 65 5.47 2.35 -11.80
C PHE A 65 5.37 2.92 -10.37
N GLN A 66 4.31 3.69 -10.08
CA GLN A 66 4.06 4.34 -8.79
C GLN A 66 2.96 3.62 -7.99
N VAL A 67 2.80 2.34 -8.27
CA VAL A 67 1.91 1.43 -7.57
C VAL A 67 2.72 0.21 -7.10
N VAL A 68 2.45 -0.28 -5.89
CA VAL A 68 2.98 -1.55 -5.39
C VAL A 68 1.85 -2.39 -4.81
N LEU A 69 1.92 -3.69 -5.05
CA LEU A 69 1.09 -4.68 -4.38
C LEU A 69 1.86 -5.21 -3.18
N ILE A 70 1.29 -5.02 -1.99
CA ILE A 70 1.88 -5.46 -0.73
C ILE A 70 0.96 -6.45 -0.04
N SER A 71 1.52 -7.45 0.64
CA SER A 71 0.73 -8.43 1.40
C SER A 71 1.08 -8.35 2.89
N PRO A 72 0.80 -7.22 3.57
CA PRO A 72 1.20 -7.03 4.95
C PRO A 72 0.46 -8.02 5.85
N THR A 73 1.17 -8.56 6.83
CA THR A 73 0.62 -9.43 7.87
C THR A 73 1.08 -8.88 9.22
N PRO A 74 0.18 -8.43 10.12
CA PRO A 74 -1.28 -8.38 10.01
C PRO A 74 -1.80 -7.23 9.10
N ARG A 75 -2.68 -7.57 8.15
CA ARG A 75 -3.20 -6.64 7.12
C ARG A 75 -3.99 -5.48 7.72
N ASP A 76 -4.98 -5.78 8.57
CA ASP A 76 -5.90 -4.76 9.08
C ASP A 76 -5.23 -3.74 9.99
N GLU A 77 -4.20 -4.16 10.73
CA GLU A 77 -3.42 -3.25 11.56
C GLU A 77 -2.53 -2.35 10.70
N PHE A 78 -1.80 -2.96 9.74
CA PHE A 78 -0.97 -2.21 8.81
C PHE A 78 -1.80 -1.20 8.02
N LEU A 79 -2.96 -1.60 7.52
CA LEU A 79 -3.86 -0.74 6.77
C LEU A 79 -4.37 0.43 7.61
N ARG A 80 -4.76 0.18 8.87
CA ARG A 80 -5.17 1.23 9.81
C ARG A 80 -4.06 2.23 10.07
N GLN A 81 -2.84 1.77 10.32
CA GLN A 81 -1.69 2.64 10.57
C GLN A 81 -1.32 3.44 9.32
N LEU A 82 -1.29 2.79 8.15
CA LEU A 82 -0.94 3.41 6.88
C LEU A 82 -1.91 4.53 6.52
N THR A 83 -3.23 4.27 6.57
CA THR A 83 -4.25 5.25 6.18
C THR A 83 -4.32 6.42 7.17
N ALA A 84 -4.19 6.14 8.47
CA ALA A 84 -4.14 7.18 9.50
C ALA A 84 -2.93 8.11 9.32
N GLN A 85 -1.74 7.57 9.05
CA GLN A 85 -0.53 8.38 8.84
C GLN A 85 -0.52 9.09 7.48
N ALA A 86 -1.10 8.49 6.44
CA ALA A 86 -1.17 9.07 5.10
C ALA A 86 -2.30 10.10 4.93
N GLY A 87 -3.21 10.22 5.91
CA GLY A 87 -4.38 11.09 5.83
C GLY A 87 -5.38 10.66 4.75
N LEU A 88 -5.46 9.36 4.47
CA LEU A 88 -6.38 8.83 3.46
C LEU A 88 -7.76 8.60 4.08
N VAL A 89 -8.80 9.01 3.36
CA VAL A 89 -10.18 8.83 3.77
C VAL A 89 -10.76 7.57 3.12
N PRO A 90 -11.65 6.83 3.81
CA PRO A 90 -12.31 5.67 3.22
C PRO A 90 -13.23 6.10 2.07
N GLU A 91 -13.08 5.46 0.91
CA GLU A 91 -13.90 5.65 -0.28
C GLU A 91 -14.24 4.27 -0.89
N GLY A 92 -15.53 3.90 -0.82
CA GLY A 92 -16.01 2.61 -1.30
C GLY A 92 -15.30 1.44 -0.63
N ALA A 93 -14.61 0.62 -1.41
CA ALA A 93 -13.86 -0.54 -0.89
C ALA A 93 -12.39 -0.22 -0.51
N GLY A 94 -11.94 1.02 -0.67
CA GLY A 94 -10.55 1.43 -0.41
C GLY A 94 -10.44 2.78 0.30
N TRP A 95 -9.27 3.39 0.16
CA TRP A 95 -8.94 4.69 0.74
C TRP A 95 -8.31 5.57 -0.34
N ILE A 96 -8.69 6.85 -0.35
CA ILE A 96 -8.11 7.85 -1.25
C ILE A 96 -7.67 9.08 -0.48
N ARG A 97 -6.74 9.83 -1.07
CA ARG A 97 -6.41 11.15 -0.60
C ARG A 97 -7.59 12.07 -0.88
N PRO A 98 -8.16 12.76 0.13
CA PRO A 98 -9.17 13.77 -0.15
C PRO A 98 -8.55 14.83 -1.07
N PRO A 99 -9.31 15.40 -2.02
CA PRO A 99 -8.83 16.52 -2.79
C PRO A 99 -8.34 17.56 -1.78
N SER A 100 -7.07 17.92 -1.87
CA SER A 100 -6.54 19.05 -1.11
C SER A 100 -7.30 20.25 -1.64
N THR A 101 -8.42 20.58 -1.00
CA THR A 101 -9.09 21.86 -1.13
C THR A 101 -8.12 22.88 -0.54
N SER A 102 -7.06 23.17 -1.30
CA SER A 102 -6.43 24.46 -1.19
C SER A 102 -7.54 25.43 -1.56
N PRO A 103 -7.97 26.33 -0.65
CA PRO A 103 -8.72 27.48 -1.11
C PRO A 103 -7.85 28.09 -2.21
N ALA A 104 -8.40 28.20 -3.43
CA ALA A 104 -7.77 29.03 -4.43
C ALA A 104 -7.51 30.38 -3.75
N PRO A 105 -6.27 30.91 -3.76
CA PRO A 105 -6.05 32.24 -3.25
C PRO A 105 -6.84 33.21 -4.13
N GLY A 106 -8.01 33.62 -3.63
CA GLY A 106 -8.77 34.81 -3.96
C GLY A 106 -8.99 35.11 -5.44
N ASP A 107 -10.22 34.83 -5.89
CA ASP A 107 -11.00 35.82 -6.64
C ASP A 107 -11.07 37.18 -5.89
#